data_AF-A0A7W7SPQ8-F1
#
_entry.id   AF-A0A7W7SPQ8-F1
#
_cell.length_a   1.000
_cell.length_b   1.000
_cell.length_c   1.000
_cell.angle_alpha   90.00
_cell.angle_beta   90.00
_cell.angle_gamma   90.00
#
_symmetry.space_group_name_H-M   'P 1'
#
loop_
_entity.id
_entity.type
_entity.pdbx_description
1 polymer ?
#
loop_
_entity_poly.entity_id
_entity_poly.type
_entity_poly.pdbx_seq_one_letter_code
_entity_poly.pdbx_strand_id
1 'polypeptide(L)'
;MLTRLLPVKAPGVLVLAAGTTAALVLSALPASAALPASAALPASVGITTKAGVATSDRIVAVQRAAPGAECPPGQDDCTVWDDEPGRPGRPGKPGGGGGGGSRTCQRDGTTVPCYDPLLGWFNNSDGCYYKLAQPQPPGGPAGKKLYLRSCTGGPASQEPVWLDAPPDGFGTPPDPAELARRALASITLRQPTVGIAPNKGPGLVGLPVWLWTDPGPQTWGPQRASARAPGLTVRIEARVVKIVWTMGDGSRPITCDNPGVAYDPARHRDTLPKCGYAGYPRSSRSQPGGTYQVTATTTWQVTWTGGSRRGTLPLQIRTSDPREIRIDELQVVTE
;
A
#
# COMPACT_ATOMS: atom_id res chain seq x y z
N MET A 1 63.01 58.79 -20.42
CA MET A 1 63.93 58.85 -19.27
C MET A 1 63.92 57.49 -18.57
N LEU A 2 65.10 56.85 -18.51
CA LEU A 2 65.52 55.60 -17.83
C LEU A 2 64.48 54.48 -17.61
N THR A 3 64.46 53.37 -18.36
CA THR A 3 65.40 52.22 -18.49
C THR A 3 65.38 51.22 -17.32
N ARG A 4 64.81 50.02 -17.56
CA ARG A 4 65.39 48.65 -17.37
C ARG A 4 64.26 47.60 -17.48
N LEU A 5 64.10 46.79 -18.54
CA LEU A 5 64.89 45.71 -19.18
C LEU A 5 64.89 44.35 -18.46
N LEU A 6 64.45 43.33 -19.24
CA LEU A 6 64.84 41.88 -19.28
C LEU A 6 64.07 40.88 -18.38
N PRO A 7 64.11 39.55 -18.67
CA PRO A 7 64.11 38.86 -19.98
C PRO A 7 63.22 37.58 -20.04
N VAL A 8 63.16 37.02 -21.25
CA VAL A 8 62.57 35.73 -21.67
C VAL A 8 63.59 34.57 -21.58
N LYS A 9 63.21 33.37 -21.11
CA LYS A 9 63.60 32.04 -21.69
C LYS A 9 62.89 30.83 -21.04
N ALA A 10 62.35 29.95 -21.87
CA ALA A 10 61.82 28.59 -21.59
C ALA A 10 62.99 27.55 -21.46
N PRO A 11 62.80 26.20 -21.49
CA PRO A 11 61.61 25.33 -21.49
C PRO A 11 61.74 24.08 -20.56
N GLY A 12 60.76 23.16 -20.54
CA GLY A 12 60.96 21.80 -20.01
C GLY A 12 59.69 21.02 -19.67
N VAL A 13 59.27 20.15 -20.60
CA VAL A 13 58.11 19.25 -20.54
C VAL A 13 58.47 17.96 -19.78
N LEU A 14 57.57 17.44 -18.93
CA LEU A 14 57.28 15.99 -18.91
C LEU A 14 55.96 15.67 -18.20
N VAL A 15 55.09 14.98 -18.93
CA VAL A 15 53.81 14.39 -18.51
C VAL A 15 54.07 13.01 -17.92
N LEU A 16 53.41 12.64 -16.83
CA LEU A 16 53.23 11.23 -16.45
C LEU A 16 51.88 10.99 -15.79
N ALA A 17 51.38 9.79 -16.09
CA ALA A 17 50.01 9.36 -16.12
C ALA A 17 49.44 8.92 -14.76
N ALA A 18 48.11 8.84 -14.78
CA ALA A 18 47.21 8.37 -13.74
C ALA A 18 47.46 6.92 -13.28
N GLY A 19 47.04 6.64 -12.05
CA GLY A 19 46.92 5.28 -11.51
C GLY A 19 46.21 5.24 -10.17
N THR A 20 44.88 5.06 -10.23
CA THR A 20 44.01 4.27 -9.33
C THR A 20 44.54 3.85 -7.94
N THR A 21 43.78 4.12 -6.88
CA THR A 21 43.02 3.12 -6.08
C THR A 21 42.33 3.75 -4.86
N ALA A 22 41.36 3.00 -4.33
CA ALA A 22 40.29 3.39 -3.42
C ALA A 22 40.62 3.22 -1.91
N ALA A 23 39.67 3.75 -1.13
CA ALA A 23 39.19 3.28 0.18
C ALA A 23 39.80 3.87 1.48
N LEU A 24 38.91 4.62 2.18
CA LEU A 24 38.56 4.57 3.61
C LEU A 24 39.65 4.66 4.70
N VAL A 25 39.50 5.65 5.61
CA VAL A 25 39.28 5.51 7.08
C VAL A 25 39.81 6.74 7.89
N LEU A 26 38.89 7.30 8.71
CA LEU A 26 38.99 8.03 10.00
C LEU A 26 39.90 9.25 10.26
N SER A 27 39.42 10.01 11.26
CA SER A 27 40.09 10.94 12.20
C SER A 27 40.26 12.39 11.74
N ALA A 28 40.08 13.45 12.53
CA ALA A 28 39.63 13.66 13.92
C ALA A 28 39.27 15.16 14.10
N LEU A 29 38.46 15.47 15.12
CA LEU A 29 38.19 16.83 15.66
C LEU A 29 39.44 17.48 16.30
N PRO A 30 39.41 18.81 16.53
CA PRO A 30 39.32 19.37 17.90
C PRO A 30 38.26 20.50 17.98
N ALA A 31 37.41 20.62 19.03
CA ALA A 31 37.66 21.02 20.45
C ALA A 31 38.16 22.48 20.60
N SER A 32 37.71 23.35 21.51
CA SER A 32 36.62 23.41 22.50
C SER A 32 36.61 24.81 23.18
N ALA A 33 35.50 25.12 23.87
CA ALA A 33 35.37 25.94 25.10
C ALA A 33 35.35 27.49 24.99
N ALA A 34 34.67 28.28 25.85
CA ALA A 34 34.04 28.03 27.15
C ALA A 34 32.93 29.08 27.49
N LEU A 35 32.11 28.74 28.50
CA LEU A 35 31.07 29.53 29.19
C LEU A 35 31.63 30.67 30.07
N PRO A 36 30.77 31.50 30.70
CA PRO A 36 30.51 31.31 32.13
C PRO A 36 29.03 31.51 32.57
N ALA A 37 28.77 31.13 33.83
CA ALA A 37 27.49 31.12 34.55
C ALA A 37 27.46 32.06 35.77
N SER A 38 26.25 32.34 36.30
CA SER A 38 25.81 32.78 37.67
C SER A 38 24.93 34.03 37.59
N ALA A 39 23.92 34.34 38.43
CA ALA A 39 23.02 33.68 39.40
C ALA A 39 22.10 34.82 39.94
N ALA A 40 20.81 34.58 40.25
CA ALA A 40 20.00 35.22 41.32
C ALA A 40 18.46 35.14 41.11
N LEU A 41 17.74 34.71 42.15
CA LEU A 41 16.30 34.95 42.47
C LEU A 41 16.25 36.02 43.61
N PRO A 42 15.11 36.44 44.23
CA PRO A 42 13.66 36.21 44.01
C PRO A 42 12.78 37.50 44.05
N ALA A 43 11.45 37.41 43.88
CA ALA A 43 10.40 38.11 44.67
C ALA A 43 8.97 37.91 44.12
N SER A 44 8.01 37.96 45.04
CA SER A 44 6.61 37.51 45.01
C SER A 44 5.56 38.65 44.93
N VAL A 45 4.26 38.26 44.93
CA VAL A 45 3.02 39.04 45.20
C VAL A 45 2.38 39.66 43.92
N GLY A 46 1.07 39.58 43.63
CA GLY A 46 -0.09 39.12 44.39
C GLY A 46 -1.38 39.09 43.57
N ILE A 47 -2.43 38.67 44.27
CA ILE A 47 -3.80 38.28 43.92
C ILE A 47 -4.67 39.42 43.37
N THR A 48 -5.59 39.17 42.42
CA THR A 48 -7.04 39.48 42.58
C THR A 48 -7.96 38.86 41.53
N THR A 49 -9.12 38.45 42.05
CA THR A 49 -10.25 37.67 41.54
C THR A 49 -11.34 38.52 40.88
N LYS A 50 -12.12 37.90 39.98
CA LYS A 50 -13.61 38.01 39.82
C LYS A 50 -14.03 37.02 38.71
N ALA A 51 -14.58 35.85 39.00
CA ALA A 51 -15.96 35.56 39.43
C ALA A 51 -17.03 35.99 38.40
N GLY A 52 -17.55 35.02 37.66
CA GLY A 52 -18.73 35.11 36.80
C GLY A 52 -19.35 33.73 36.63
N VAL A 53 -20.39 33.48 37.43
CA VAL A 53 -21.19 32.25 37.48
C VAL A 53 -22.11 32.19 36.26
N ALA A 54 -22.15 31.04 35.58
CA ALA A 54 -23.31 30.63 34.77
C ALA A 54 -23.54 29.12 35.00
N THR A 55 -24.58 28.82 35.78
CA THR A 55 -25.13 27.50 36.02
C THR A 55 -25.83 27.00 34.76
N SER A 56 -25.52 25.78 34.34
CA SER A 56 -26.43 24.95 33.55
C SER A 56 -26.18 23.50 33.93
N ASP A 57 -27.06 23.01 34.80
CA ASP A 57 -27.23 21.60 35.13
C ASP A 57 -27.56 20.81 33.86
N ARG A 58 -26.66 19.89 33.49
CA ARG A 58 -27.05 18.62 32.88
C ARG A 58 -26.20 17.51 33.50
N ILE A 59 -26.83 16.82 34.43
CA ILE A 59 -26.40 15.49 34.88
C ILE A 59 -26.59 14.54 33.71
N VAL A 60 -25.50 14.06 33.11
CA VAL A 60 -25.46 12.79 32.39
C VAL A 60 -24.48 11.91 33.15
N ALA A 61 -24.93 10.71 33.51
CA ALA A 61 -24.22 9.77 34.35
C ALA A 61 -22.82 9.46 33.80
N VAL A 62 -21.81 9.59 34.67
CA VAL A 62 -20.46 9.07 34.45
C VAL A 62 -20.47 7.58 34.81
N GLN A 63 -20.23 6.73 33.83
CA GLN A 63 -19.65 5.40 34.07
C GLN A 63 -18.20 5.42 33.54
N ARG A 64 -17.22 5.27 34.44
CA ARG A 64 -15.81 4.92 34.15
C ARG A 64 -15.63 3.41 34.38
N ALA A 65 -14.71 2.65 33.80
CA ALA A 65 -13.74 2.77 32.69
C ALA A 65 -13.09 1.35 32.52
N ALA A 66 -12.78 0.85 31.30
CA ALA A 66 -11.43 0.73 30.65
C ALA A 66 -11.17 -0.76 30.23
N PRO A 67 -10.24 -1.13 29.29
CA PRO A 67 -9.22 -0.32 28.59
C PRO A 67 -9.11 -0.50 27.05
N GLY A 68 -8.59 0.53 26.36
CA GLY A 68 -7.46 0.40 25.44
C GLY A 68 -7.70 -0.03 23.98
N ALA A 69 -7.97 0.95 23.12
CA ALA A 69 -7.34 1.08 21.79
C ALA A 69 -7.58 2.50 21.27
N GLU A 70 -6.60 3.40 21.41
CA GLU A 70 -6.57 4.59 20.55
C GLU A 70 -6.40 4.14 19.09
N CYS A 71 -7.35 4.50 18.23
CA CYS A 71 -7.21 4.31 16.79
C CYS A 71 -6.06 5.24 16.28
N PRO A 72 -5.20 4.80 15.33
CA PRO A 72 -4.13 5.63 14.79
C PRO A 72 -4.65 6.96 14.21
N PRO A 73 -3.87 8.06 14.25
CA PRO A 73 -4.32 9.34 13.73
C PRO A 73 -4.73 9.24 12.25
N GLY A 74 -6.00 9.55 11.96
CA GLY A 74 -6.58 9.62 10.61
C GLY A 74 -7.74 8.66 10.30
N GLN A 75 -8.34 7.99 11.28
CA GLN A 75 -9.49 7.09 11.06
C GLN A 75 -10.60 7.37 12.08
N ASP A 76 -11.79 7.76 11.60
CA ASP A 76 -12.93 8.21 12.43
C ASP A 76 -14.02 7.13 12.63
N ASP A 77 -13.78 5.89 12.20
CA ASP A 77 -14.74 4.78 12.35
C ASP A 77 -14.01 3.45 12.56
N CYS A 78 -14.19 2.85 13.74
CA CYS A 78 -13.56 1.59 14.14
C CYS A 78 -14.57 0.41 14.15
N THR A 79 -15.62 0.46 13.31
CA THR A 79 -16.70 -0.57 13.25
C THR A 79 -16.48 -1.71 12.22
N VAL A 80 -15.24 -1.98 11.80
CA VAL A 80 -14.95 -3.03 10.79
C VAL A 80 -14.69 -4.42 11.42
N TRP A 81 -14.71 -4.54 12.75
CA TRP A 81 -14.27 -5.77 13.44
C TRP A 81 -15.17 -6.24 14.60
N ASP A 82 -16.46 -5.94 14.58
CA ASP A 82 -17.41 -6.59 15.50
C ASP A 82 -18.03 -7.84 14.84
N ASP A 83 -17.31 -8.96 14.90
CA ASP A 83 -17.93 -10.29 14.88
C ASP A 83 -18.13 -10.74 16.33
N GLU A 84 -19.37 -10.74 16.78
CA GLU A 84 -19.80 -11.13 18.12
C GLU A 84 -19.50 -12.64 18.37
N PRO A 85 -18.72 -13.02 19.41
CA PRO A 85 -18.35 -14.42 19.62
C PRO A 85 -19.52 -15.22 20.20
N GLY A 86 -19.98 -16.22 19.43
CA GLY A 86 -20.93 -17.22 19.89
C GLY A 86 -20.42 -18.03 21.10
N ARG A 87 -21.35 -18.38 22.00
CA ARG A 87 -21.13 -19.15 23.24
C ARG A 87 -20.34 -20.46 23.00
N PRO A 88 -19.46 -20.87 23.94
CA PRO A 88 -18.67 -22.09 23.80
C PRO A 88 -19.52 -23.35 24.01
N GLY A 89 -19.57 -24.22 23.00
CA GLY A 89 -20.02 -25.61 23.10
C GLY A 89 -18.95 -26.52 23.74
N ARG A 90 -19.40 -27.55 24.45
CA ARG A 90 -18.59 -28.53 25.20
C ARG A 90 -17.52 -29.26 24.36
N PRO A 91 -16.44 -29.77 25.01
CA PRO A 91 -15.33 -30.44 24.32
C PRO A 91 -15.73 -31.81 23.76
N GLY A 92 -15.63 -31.97 22.45
CA GLY A 92 -15.70 -33.25 21.74
C GLY A 92 -14.33 -33.93 21.66
N LYS A 93 -14.32 -35.26 21.80
CA LYS A 93 -13.16 -36.16 21.70
C LYS A 93 -12.33 -35.98 20.41
N PRO A 94 -11.03 -36.34 20.42
CA PRO A 94 -10.22 -36.37 19.21
C PRO A 94 -10.59 -37.59 18.38
N GLY A 95 -11.13 -37.34 17.18
CA GLY A 95 -11.40 -38.33 16.16
C GLY A 95 -10.80 -37.85 14.84
N GLY A 96 -9.92 -38.67 14.26
CA GLY A 96 -9.23 -38.39 13.01
C GLY A 96 -10.19 -38.19 11.84
N GLY A 97 -9.75 -37.35 10.90
CA GLY A 97 -10.45 -37.10 9.66
C GLY A 97 -9.55 -36.32 8.71
N GLY A 98 -8.95 -37.02 7.76
CA GLY A 98 -8.28 -36.42 6.61
C GLY A 98 -9.30 -35.65 5.78
N GLY A 99 -9.45 -34.37 6.09
CA GLY A 99 -10.19 -33.42 5.28
C GLY A 99 -9.19 -32.54 4.55
N GLY A 100 -9.20 -32.61 3.21
CA GLY A 100 -8.48 -31.70 2.32
C GLY A 100 -9.04 -30.28 2.40
N GLY A 101 -8.95 -29.68 3.59
CA GLY A 101 -9.23 -28.29 3.86
C GLY A 101 -7.97 -27.50 3.59
N SER A 102 -8.07 -26.53 2.70
CA SER A 102 -6.99 -25.61 2.45
C SER A 102 -6.68 -24.79 3.71
N ARG A 103 -5.41 -24.62 4.06
CA ARG A 103 -5.01 -24.08 5.37
C ARG A 103 -4.16 -22.81 5.26
N THR A 104 -4.22 -21.99 6.30
CA THR A 104 -3.27 -20.90 6.54
C THR A 104 -2.09 -21.45 7.34
N CYS A 105 -0.86 -21.16 6.92
CA CYS A 105 0.36 -21.61 7.61
C CYS A 105 0.98 -20.48 8.40
N GLN A 106 1.19 -20.71 9.70
CA GLN A 106 1.64 -19.67 10.62
C GLN A 106 2.71 -20.18 11.58
N ARG A 107 3.75 -19.39 11.77
CA ARG A 107 4.77 -19.57 12.80
C ARG A 107 4.69 -18.38 13.74
N ASP A 108 4.43 -18.62 15.03
CA ASP A 108 4.41 -17.57 16.06
C ASP A 108 3.50 -16.38 15.68
N GLY A 109 2.31 -16.67 15.13
CA GLY A 109 1.34 -15.67 14.66
C GLY A 109 1.68 -14.99 13.32
N THR A 110 2.87 -15.25 12.75
CA THR A 110 3.28 -14.73 11.44
C THR A 110 2.94 -15.71 10.33
N THR A 111 2.27 -15.23 9.27
CA THR A 111 1.97 -16.04 8.09
C THR A 111 3.24 -16.38 7.31
N VAL A 112 3.46 -17.67 7.07
CA VAL A 112 4.61 -18.21 6.32
C VAL A 112 4.14 -19.03 5.11
N PRO A 113 5.00 -19.27 4.10
CA PRO A 113 4.65 -20.15 3.00
C PRO A 113 4.32 -21.58 3.49
N CYS A 114 3.14 -22.12 3.14
CA CYS A 114 2.80 -23.51 3.46
C CYS A 114 3.71 -24.55 2.79
N TYR A 115 4.35 -24.16 1.69
CA TYR A 115 5.30 -24.97 0.97
C TYR A 115 6.49 -24.10 0.58
N ASP A 116 7.68 -24.61 0.84
CA ASP A 116 8.95 -24.09 0.37
C ASP A 116 9.66 -25.16 -0.48
N PRO A 117 10.21 -24.82 -1.66
CA PRO A 117 10.87 -25.81 -2.52
C PRO A 117 12.08 -26.51 -1.86
N LEU A 118 12.78 -25.85 -0.94
CA LEU A 118 13.96 -26.36 -0.25
C LEU A 118 13.59 -27.03 1.07
N LEU A 119 12.66 -26.45 1.84
CA LEU A 119 12.30 -26.90 3.19
C LEU A 119 11.11 -27.89 3.21
N GLY A 120 10.26 -27.89 2.19
CA GLY A 120 9.10 -28.78 2.08
C GLY A 120 7.82 -28.17 2.64
N TRP A 121 6.99 -28.97 3.30
CA TRP A 121 5.67 -28.57 3.81
C TRP A 121 5.77 -28.06 5.24
N PHE A 122 5.16 -26.91 5.51
CA PHE A 122 5.12 -26.32 6.84
C PHE A 122 4.15 -27.07 7.74
N ASN A 123 4.51 -27.38 8.98
CA ASN A 123 3.60 -27.94 9.97
C ASN A 123 3.24 -26.85 11.01
N ASN A 124 1.95 -26.60 11.19
CA ASN A 124 1.47 -25.58 12.13
C ASN A 124 1.59 -26.03 13.59
N SER A 125 1.62 -27.34 13.87
CA SER A 125 1.62 -27.84 15.25
C SER A 125 2.97 -27.68 15.95
N ASP A 126 4.07 -27.76 15.20
CA ASP A 126 5.44 -27.63 15.72
C ASP A 126 6.22 -26.45 15.11
N GLY A 127 5.65 -25.75 14.14
CA GLY A 127 6.29 -24.62 13.47
C GLY A 127 7.45 -25.02 12.55
N CYS A 128 7.57 -26.28 12.14
CA CYS A 128 8.68 -26.79 11.35
C CYS A 128 8.27 -27.12 9.90
N TYR A 129 9.20 -26.96 8.97
CA TYR A 129 9.06 -27.50 7.63
C TYR A 129 9.54 -28.95 7.58
N TYR A 130 8.87 -29.77 6.77
CA TYR A 130 9.23 -31.16 6.52
C TYR A 130 9.30 -31.44 5.02
N LYS A 131 10.45 -31.94 4.57
CA LYS A 131 10.64 -32.42 3.20
C LYS A 131 10.87 -33.92 3.21
N LEU A 132 10.06 -34.68 2.45
CA LEU A 132 10.30 -36.11 2.30
C LEU A 132 11.65 -36.32 1.60
N ALA A 133 12.56 -37.07 2.23
CA ALA A 133 13.85 -37.38 1.63
C ALA A 133 13.63 -38.24 0.37
N GLN A 134 14.26 -37.87 -0.74
CA GLN A 134 14.21 -38.62 -1.99
C GLN A 134 15.62 -38.73 -2.58
N PRO A 135 16.14 -39.95 -2.81
CA PRO A 135 15.54 -41.24 -2.46
C PRO A 135 15.49 -41.49 -0.94
N GLN A 136 14.65 -42.44 -0.51
CA GLN A 136 14.71 -42.95 0.86
C GLN A 136 15.98 -43.79 1.02
N PRO A 137 16.77 -43.59 2.10
CA PRO A 137 18.01 -44.35 2.26
C PRO A 137 17.71 -45.83 2.54
N PRO A 138 18.56 -46.75 2.05
CA PRO A 138 18.43 -48.17 2.33
C PRO A 138 18.64 -48.46 3.82
N GLY A 139 17.99 -49.51 4.34
CA GLY A 139 18.15 -49.93 5.74
C GLY A 139 17.43 -49.04 6.77
N GLY A 140 16.50 -48.19 6.34
CA GLY A 140 15.64 -47.43 7.24
C GLY A 140 14.75 -48.32 8.14
N PRO A 141 14.29 -47.82 9.30
CA PRO A 141 13.37 -48.56 10.16
C PRO A 141 12.11 -49.00 9.40
N ALA A 142 11.66 -50.23 9.65
CA ALA A 142 10.46 -50.78 9.01
C ALA A 142 9.22 -49.90 9.27
N GLY A 143 8.46 -49.62 8.21
CA GLY A 143 7.24 -48.82 8.28
C GLY A 143 7.46 -47.31 8.44
N LYS A 144 8.70 -46.82 8.47
CA LYS A 144 9.01 -45.39 8.59
C LYS A 144 9.58 -44.80 7.31
N LYS A 145 9.38 -43.49 7.12
CA LYS A 145 10.00 -42.69 6.06
C LYS A 145 10.87 -41.60 6.68
N LEU A 146 11.98 -41.32 6.02
CA LEU A 146 12.89 -40.23 6.37
C LEU A 146 12.36 -38.90 5.83
N TYR A 147 12.23 -37.93 6.72
CA TYR A 147 11.96 -36.54 6.40
C TYR A 147 13.14 -35.66 6.85
N LEU A 148 13.37 -34.58 6.14
CA LEU A 148 14.25 -33.50 6.54
C LEU A 148 13.40 -32.44 7.23
N ARG A 149 13.59 -32.27 8.54
CA ARG A 149 12.88 -31.30 9.37
C ARG A 149 13.71 -30.02 9.50
N SER A 150 13.09 -28.85 9.31
CA SER A 150 13.71 -27.53 9.52
C SER A 150 12.76 -26.62 10.28
N CYS A 151 13.04 -26.40 11.56
CA CYS A 151 12.24 -25.54 12.45
C CYS A 151 12.74 -24.10 12.44
N THR A 152 14.05 -23.94 12.63
CA THR A 152 14.76 -22.67 12.70
C THR A 152 16.02 -22.76 11.84
N GLY A 153 16.38 -21.67 11.15
CA GLY A 153 17.45 -21.68 10.16
C GLY A 153 17.00 -22.23 8.79
N GLY A 154 17.67 -21.79 7.72
CA GLY A 154 17.34 -22.17 6.35
C GLY A 154 17.71 -23.63 6.02
N PRO A 155 17.97 -23.98 4.75
CA PRO A 155 18.21 -25.37 4.36
C PRO A 155 19.43 -26.03 5.05
N ALA A 156 20.35 -25.25 5.60
CA ALA A 156 21.54 -25.75 6.31
C ALA A 156 21.27 -26.32 7.72
N SER A 157 20.10 -26.05 8.32
CA SER A 157 19.72 -26.57 9.64
C SER A 157 18.72 -27.74 9.56
N GLN A 158 18.69 -28.44 8.42
CA GLN A 158 17.81 -29.58 8.21
C GLN A 158 18.28 -30.81 9.00
N GLU A 159 17.40 -31.38 9.81
CA GLU A 159 17.65 -32.58 10.60
C GLU A 159 16.89 -33.79 10.03
N PRO A 160 17.55 -34.93 9.84
CA PRO A 160 16.89 -36.17 9.44
C PRO A 160 16.02 -36.73 10.58
N VAL A 161 14.73 -36.98 10.30
CA VAL A 161 13.79 -37.61 11.24
C VAL A 161 12.99 -38.72 10.58
N TRP A 162 12.90 -39.86 11.26
CA TRP A 162 12.11 -41.01 10.81
C TRP A 162 10.71 -40.97 11.40
N LEU A 163 9.70 -40.87 10.53
CA LEU A 163 8.29 -40.81 10.92
C LEU A 163 7.53 -42.00 10.32
N ASP A 164 6.62 -42.57 11.10
CA ASP A 164 5.70 -43.65 10.72
C ASP A 164 4.49 -43.14 9.91
N ALA A 165 4.11 -41.88 10.09
CA ALA A 165 3.11 -41.18 9.29
C ALA A 165 3.66 -39.84 8.76
N PRO A 166 3.10 -39.29 7.67
CA PRO A 166 3.39 -37.92 7.25
C PRO A 166 3.06 -36.91 8.37
N PRO A 167 3.88 -35.86 8.56
CA PRO A 167 3.57 -34.77 9.48
C PRO A 167 2.22 -34.11 9.17
N ASP A 168 1.63 -33.47 10.18
CA ASP A 168 0.37 -32.74 9.99
C ASP A 168 0.50 -31.65 8.92
N GLY A 169 -0.51 -31.59 8.05
CA GLY A 169 -0.55 -30.66 6.92
C GLY A 169 0.44 -30.97 5.79
N PHE A 170 1.22 -32.06 5.88
CA PHE A 170 2.08 -32.50 4.79
C PHE A 170 1.23 -32.85 3.56
N GLY A 171 1.56 -32.25 2.41
CA GLY A 171 0.79 -32.43 1.18
C GLY A 171 -0.53 -31.66 1.12
N THR A 172 -0.92 -30.93 2.17
CA THR A 172 -2.14 -30.12 2.17
C THR A 172 -1.85 -28.73 1.57
N PRO A 173 -2.44 -28.39 0.39
CA PRO A 173 -2.19 -27.11 -0.25
C PRO A 173 -2.65 -25.92 0.60
N PRO A 174 -2.04 -24.74 0.40
CA PRO A 174 -2.48 -23.50 1.06
C PRO A 174 -3.92 -23.13 0.68
N ASP A 175 -4.54 -22.28 1.49
CA ASP A 175 -5.81 -21.62 1.17
C ASP A 175 -5.79 -21.00 -0.25
N PRO A 176 -6.74 -21.34 -1.16
CA PRO A 176 -6.84 -20.70 -2.45
C PRO A 176 -6.91 -19.18 -2.40
N ALA A 177 -7.53 -18.59 -1.35
CA ALA A 177 -7.57 -17.14 -1.20
C ALA A 177 -6.17 -16.55 -0.92
N GLU A 178 -5.30 -17.29 -0.22
CA GLU A 178 -3.91 -16.90 -0.01
C GLU A 178 -3.11 -16.96 -1.33
N LEU A 179 -3.30 -17.99 -2.15
CA LEU A 179 -2.73 -18.02 -3.51
C LEU A 179 -3.29 -16.90 -4.39
N ALA A 180 -4.56 -16.52 -4.26
CA ALA A 180 -5.13 -15.39 -4.96
C ALA A 180 -4.46 -14.06 -4.56
N ARG A 181 -4.18 -13.85 -3.26
CA ARG A 181 -3.43 -12.67 -2.78
C ARG A 181 -2.01 -12.65 -3.36
N ARG A 182 -1.32 -13.79 -3.43
CA ARG A 182 0.01 -13.88 -4.06
C ARG A 182 -0.03 -13.59 -5.55
N ALA A 183 -1.05 -14.08 -6.25
CA ALA A 183 -1.25 -13.75 -7.66
C ALA A 183 -1.56 -12.26 -7.87
N LEU A 184 -2.28 -11.62 -6.94
CA LEU A 184 -2.52 -10.18 -6.99
C LEU A 184 -1.23 -9.39 -6.73
N ALA A 185 -0.41 -9.85 -5.79
CA ALA A 185 0.88 -9.23 -5.48
C ALA A 185 1.90 -9.34 -6.63
N SER A 186 1.73 -10.30 -7.56
CA SER A 186 2.60 -10.43 -8.73
C SER A 186 2.24 -9.49 -9.89
N ILE A 187 1.16 -8.71 -9.75
CA ILE A 187 0.74 -7.72 -10.74
C ILE A 187 0.67 -6.31 -10.15
N THR A 188 0.85 -5.32 -11.01
CA THR A 188 0.68 -3.91 -10.66
C THR A 188 -0.63 -3.39 -11.24
N LEU A 189 -1.51 -2.91 -10.35
CA LEU A 189 -2.66 -2.08 -10.70
C LEU A 189 -2.23 -0.61 -10.53
N ARG A 190 -2.15 0.12 -11.65
CA ARG A 190 -1.70 1.51 -11.69
C ARG A 190 -2.84 2.48 -11.34
N GLN A 191 -2.46 3.68 -10.93
CA GLN A 191 -3.39 4.79 -10.81
C GLN A 191 -4.01 5.17 -12.17
N PRO A 192 -5.26 5.66 -12.19
CA PRO A 192 -5.86 6.16 -13.42
C PRO A 192 -5.15 7.44 -13.87
N THR A 193 -5.12 7.68 -15.18
CA THR A 193 -4.63 8.94 -15.76
C THR A 193 -5.81 9.89 -15.88
N VAL A 194 -5.68 11.11 -15.36
CA VAL A 194 -6.78 12.08 -15.39
C VAL A 194 -6.86 12.77 -16.74
N GLY A 195 -7.82 12.34 -17.55
CA GLY A 195 -8.28 13.02 -18.76
C GLY A 195 -9.41 14.00 -18.44
N ILE A 196 -9.23 15.26 -18.85
CA ILE A 196 -10.20 16.35 -18.64
C ILE A 196 -10.21 17.25 -19.86
N ALA A 197 -11.40 17.69 -20.29
CA ALA A 197 -11.57 18.79 -21.23
C ALA A 197 -12.50 19.86 -20.62
N PRO A 198 -12.18 21.16 -20.76
CA PRO A 198 -11.10 21.70 -21.59
C PRO A 198 -9.69 21.46 -21.02
N ASN A 199 -8.75 21.17 -21.91
CA ASN A 199 -7.32 21.01 -21.61
C ASN A 199 -6.42 22.02 -22.33
N LYS A 200 -6.99 22.78 -23.28
CA LYS A 200 -6.33 23.85 -24.02
C LYS A 200 -7.02 25.16 -23.67
N GLY A 201 -6.51 25.83 -22.65
CA GLY A 201 -7.10 27.05 -22.09
C GLY A 201 -8.05 26.79 -20.91
N PRO A 202 -8.54 27.87 -20.26
CA PRO A 202 -9.43 27.77 -19.12
C PRO A 202 -10.81 27.25 -19.54
N GLY A 203 -11.43 26.48 -18.65
CA GLY A 203 -12.89 26.28 -18.69
C GLY A 203 -13.62 27.52 -18.23
N LEU A 204 -14.94 27.52 -18.42
CA LEU A 204 -15.81 28.62 -18.01
C LEU A 204 -16.76 28.17 -16.93
N VAL A 205 -17.10 29.09 -16.03
CA VAL A 205 -18.13 28.89 -15.01
C VAL A 205 -19.43 28.43 -15.67
N GLY A 206 -20.06 27.40 -15.09
CA GLY A 206 -21.32 26.83 -15.56
C GLY A 206 -21.25 25.98 -16.81
N LEU A 207 -20.09 25.85 -17.47
CA LEU A 207 -19.94 24.97 -18.64
C LEU A 207 -19.49 23.55 -18.25
N PRO A 208 -20.01 22.51 -18.93
CA PRO A 208 -19.64 21.13 -18.65
C PRO A 208 -18.15 20.85 -18.81
N VAL A 209 -17.64 19.96 -17.96
CA VAL A 209 -16.28 19.46 -17.99
C VAL A 209 -16.31 17.97 -18.33
N TRP A 210 -15.58 17.60 -19.39
CA TRP A 210 -15.49 16.22 -19.86
C TRP A 210 -14.46 15.45 -19.04
N LEU A 211 -14.74 14.20 -18.65
CA LEU A 211 -13.86 13.39 -17.81
C LEU A 211 -13.60 12.01 -18.43
N TRP A 212 -12.34 11.55 -18.42
CA TRP A 212 -11.98 10.20 -18.85
C TRP A 212 -10.67 9.72 -18.23
N THR A 213 -10.40 8.43 -18.26
CA THR A 213 -9.08 7.84 -18.06
C THR A 213 -8.75 6.97 -19.25
N ASP A 214 -7.46 6.87 -19.59
CA ASP A 214 -7.02 5.98 -20.66
C ASP A 214 -7.17 4.52 -20.20
N PRO A 215 -8.01 3.72 -20.88
CA PRO A 215 -8.22 2.34 -20.50
C PRO A 215 -7.02 1.50 -20.96
N GLY A 216 -6.47 0.72 -20.05
CA GLY A 216 -5.42 -0.26 -20.31
C GLY A 216 -5.49 -1.41 -19.32
N PRO A 217 -4.74 -2.51 -19.56
CA PRO A 217 -4.77 -3.66 -18.68
C PRO A 217 -4.48 -3.29 -17.21
N GLN A 218 -3.53 -2.37 -16.98
CA GLN A 218 -3.11 -1.95 -15.64
C GLN A 218 -3.89 -0.77 -15.05
N THR A 219 -4.69 -0.04 -15.84
CA THR A 219 -5.40 1.18 -15.40
C THR A 219 -6.92 1.02 -15.37
N TRP A 220 -7.47 0.06 -16.12
CA TRP A 220 -8.91 -0.25 -16.15
C TRP A 220 -9.20 -1.76 -16.13
N GLY A 221 -8.31 -2.56 -16.72
CA GLY A 221 -8.45 -4.00 -16.81
C GLY A 221 -9.20 -4.48 -18.05
N PRO A 222 -9.35 -5.82 -18.21
CA PRO A 222 -8.97 -6.83 -17.24
C PRO A 222 -7.45 -7.09 -17.17
N GLN A 223 -6.95 -7.37 -15.96
CA GLN A 223 -5.60 -7.88 -15.72
C GLN A 223 -5.66 -9.24 -15.06
N ARG A 224 -4.84 -10.19 -15.51
CA ARG A 224 -4.88 -11.58 -15.06
C ARG A 224 -3.53 -11.99 -14.50
N ALA A 225 -3.56 -12.84 -13.48
CA ALA A 225 -2.36 -13.44 -12.90
C ALA A 225 -2.69 -14.83 -12.35
N SER A 226 -1.65 -15.60 -12.02
CA SER A 226 -1.84 -16.90 -11.38
C SER A 226 -0.74 -17.18 -10.35
N ALA A 227 -1.09 -17.92 -9.32
CA ALA A 227 -0.15 -18.48 -8.35
C ALA A 227 -0.39 -19.98 -8.21
N ARG A 228 0.67 -20.72 -7.90
CA ARG A 228 0.65 -22.18 -7.85
C ARG A 228 1.26 -22.68 -6.55
N ALA A 229 0.69 -23.76 -6.04
CA ALA A 229 1.25 -24.63 -5.02
C ALA A 229 1.13 -26.09 -5.52
N PRO A 230 1.83 -27.05 -4.90
CA PRO A 230 1.64 -28.45 -5.28
C PRO A 230 0.15 -28.84 -5.22
N GLY A 231 -0.37 -29.37 -6.32
CA GLY A 231 -1.78 -29.79 -6.44
C GLY A 231 -2.82 -28.68 -6.61
N LEU A 232 -2.44 -27.38 -6.61
CA LEU A 232 -3.39 -26.27 -6.69
C LEU A 232 -2.84 -25.10 -7.53
N THR A 233 -3.61 -24.68 -8.54
CA THR A 233 -3.37 -23.44 -9.29
C THR A 233 -4.55 -22.51 -9.10
N VAL A 234 -4.26 -21.27 -8.71
CA VAL A 234 -5.25 -20.20 -8.58
C VAL A 234 -5.01 -19.17 -9.67
N ARG A 235 -6.08 -18.75 -10.33
CA ARG A 235 -6.09 -17.67 -11.33
C ARG A 235 -6.94 -16.53 -10.83
N ILE A 236 -6.47 -15.31 -11.03
CA ILE A 236 -7.20 -14.09 -10.70
C ILE A 236 -7.54 -13.29 -11.96
N GLU A 237 -8.59 -12.49 -11.87
CA GLU A 237 -8.95 -11.46 -12.83
C GLU A 237 -9.31 -10.17 -12.07
N ALA A 238 -8.57 -9.11 -12.33
CA ALA A 238 -8.77 -7.78 -11.77
C ALA A 238 -9.37 -6.85 -12.83
N ARG A 239 -10.45 -6.14 -12.50
CA ARG A 239 -11.07 -5.13 -13.36
C ARG A 239 -11.62 -3.96 -12.56
N VAL A 240 -11.59 -2.76 -13.12
CA VAL A 240 -12.27 -1.59 -12.54
C VAL A 240 -13.78 -1.78 -12.67
N VAL A 241 -14.48 -1.53 -11.57
CA VAL A 241 -15.95 -1.54 -11.52
C VAL A 241 -16.56 -0.15 -11.44
N LYS A 242 -15.80 0.85 -10.98
CA LYS A 242 -16.18 2.27 -11.00
C LYS A 242 -14.97 3.18 -10.88
N ILE A 243 -15.14 4.42 -11.33
CA ILE A 243 -14.24 5.54 -11.13
C ILE A 243 -15.01 6.69 -10.48
N VAL A 244 -14.40 7.32 -9.48
CA VAL A 244 -14.97 8.44 -8.73
C VAL A 244 -14.07 9.65 -8.91
N TRP A 245 -14.66 10.78 -9.31
CA TRP A 245 -13.99 12.04 -9.58
C TRP A 245 -14.29 13.06 -8.49
N THR A 246 -13.25 13.65 -7.92
CA THR A 246 -13.36 14.80 -7.01
C THR A 246 -12.89 16.03 -7.76
N MET A 247 -13.74 17.05 -7.83
CA MET A 247 -13.50 18.22 -8.70
C MET A 247 -12.74 19.36 -8.03
N GLY A 248 -12.48 19.28 -6.72
CA GLY A 248 -11.67 20.26 -5.98
C GLY A 248 -12.40 21.54 -5.57
N ASP A 249 -13.71 21.66 -5.83
CA ASP A 249 -14.54 22.82 -5.50
C ASP A 249 -15.49 22.59 -4.30
N GLY A 250 -15.40 21.42 -3.66
CA GLY A 250 -16.29 21.00 -2.56
C GLY A 250 -17.62 20.40 -3.04
N SER A 251 -17.86 20.31 -4.34
CA SER A 251 -19.03 19.60 -4.88
C SER A 251 -18.98 18.10 -4.58
N ARG A 252 -20.15 17.44 -4.62
CA ARG A 252 -20.23 15.98 -4.47
C ARG A 252 -19.41 15.28 -5.57
N PRO A 253 -18.69 14.18 -5.24
CA PRO A 253 -17.93 13.43 -6.23
C PRO A 253 -18.82 12.85 -7.34
N ILE A 254 -18.29 12.79 -8.56
CA ILE A 254 -18.96 12.20 -9.73
C ILE A 254 -18.54 10.75 -9.86
N THR A 255 -19.51 9.83 -9.92
CA THR A 255 -19.24 8.39 -10.10
C THR A 255 -19.60 7.95 -11.50
N CYS A 256 -18.67 7.27 -12.17
CA CYS A 256 -18.87 6.65 -13.48
C CYS A 256 -18.51 5.16 -13.41
N ASP A 257 -19.25 4.33 -14.15
CA ASP A 257 -19.04 2.88 -14.29
C ASP A 257 -18.19 2.51 -15.52
N ASN A 258 -17.78 3.52 -16.29
CA ASN A 258 -17.01 3.43 -17.51
C ASN A 258 -15.79 4.37 -17.45
N PRO A 259 -14.73 4.13 -18.26
CA PRO A 259 -13.53 4.96 -18.21
C PRO A 259 -13.74 6.35 -18.81
N GLY A 260 -14.93 6.70 -19.28
CA GLY A 260 -15.14 7.87 -20.14
C GLY A 260 -14.59 7.63 -21.56
N VAL A 261 -14.61 8.69 -22.35
CA VAL A 261 -14.07 8.72 -23.72
C VAL A 261 -13.26 10.00 -23.85
N ALA A 262 -12.06 9.95 -24.44
CA ALA A 262 -11.28 11.15 -24.65
C ALA A 262 -12.05 12.18 -25.50
N TYR A 263 -12.06 13.44 -25.08
CA TYR A 263 -12.73 14.50 -25.83
C TYR A 263 -12.06 14.70 -27.19
N ASP A 264 -12.88 14.89 -28.22
CA ASP A 264 -12.45 15.11 -29.60
C ASP A 264 -13.35 16.19 -30.19
N PRO A 265 -12.84 17.40 -30.44
CA PRO A 265 -13.66 18.52 -30.90
C PRO A 265 -14.32 18.27 -32.27
N ALA A 266 -13.75 17.39 -33.11
CA ALA A 266 -14.34 17.07 -34.41
C ALA A 266 -15.56 16.14 -34.31
N ARG A 267 -15.65 15.36 -33.22
CA ARG A 267 -16.70 14.33 -33.01
C ARG A 267 -17.66 14.64 -31.87
N HIS A 268 -17.26 15.49 -30.93
CA HIS A 268 -17.95 15.67 -29.66
C HIS A 268 -18.39 17.11 -29.40
N ARG A 269 -18.48 17.94 -30.44
CA ARG A 269 -18.90 19.34 -30.29
C ARG A 269 -20.30 19.48 -29.72
N ASP A 270 -21.22 18.63 -30.16
CA ASP A 270 -22.65 18.68 -29.83
C ASP A 270 -23.13 17.43 -29.06
N THR A 271 -22.19 16.68 -28.47
CA THR A 271 -22.52 15.48 -27.67
C THR A 271 -22.18 15.69 -26.20
N LEU A 272 -22.96 15.06 -25.32
CA LEU A 272 -22.69 15.07 -23.90
C LEU A 272 -21.65 14.00 -23.54
N PRO A 273 -20.78 14.27 -22.55
CA PRO A 273 -19.86 13.28 -22.03
C PRO A 273 -20.58 12.06 -21.47
N LYS A 274 -20.05 10.85 -21.72
CA LYS A 274 -20.47 9.64 -20.99
C LYS A 274 -20.14 9.70 -19.49
N CYS A 275 -19.07 10.44 -19.17
CA CYS A 275 -18.64 10.74 -17.81
C CYS A 275 -18.19 12.20 -17.80
N GLY A 276 -18.82 13.04 -16.99
CA GLY A 276 -18.56 14.47 -16.99
C GLY A 276 -19.14 15.16 -15.77
N TYR A 277 -18.69 16.38 -15.57
CA TYR A 277 -19.17 17.26 -14.52
C TYR A 277 -19.99 18.39 -15.16
N ALA A 278 -21.13 18.73 -14.57
CA ALA A 278 -22.08 19.69 -15.16
C ALA A 278 -21.49 21.10 -15.34
N GLY A 279 -20.48 21.44 -14.53
CA GLY A 279 -19.73 22.68 -14.61
C GLY A 279 -19.47 23.28 -13.23
N TYR A 280 -18.38 24.03 -13.13
CA TYR A 280 -18.00 24.67 -11.88
C TYR A 280 -18.90 25.88 -11.58
N PRO A 281 -19.40 26.04 -10.34
CA PRO A 281 -20.28 27.15 -9.99
C PRO A 281 -19.55 28.48 -9.80
N ARG A 282 -18.22 28.46 -9.68
CA ARG A 282 -17.37 29.63 -9.39
C ARG A 282 -16.07 29.54 -10.18
N SER A 283 -15.43 30.69 -10.40
CA SER A 283 -14.09 30.73 -10.99
C SER A 283 -13.05 30.15 -10.03
N SER A 284 -11.98 29.60 -10.59
CA SER A 284 -10.87 29.03 -9.81
C SER A 284 -9.90 30.10 -9.30
N ARG A 285 -10.12 31.39 -9.59
CA ARG A 285 -9.19 32.48 -9.28
C ARG A 285 -8.86 32.59 -7.79
N SER A 286 -9.82 32.30 -6.91
CA SER A 286 -9.62 32.34 -5.46
C SER A 286 -9.05 31.03 -4.89
N GLN A 287 -8.84 30.00 -5.71
CA GLN A 287 -8.23 28.75 -5.29
C GLN A 287 -6.71 28.89 -5.18
N PRO A 288 -6.05 28.11 -4.33
CA PRO A 288 -4.59 28.00 -4.34
C PRO A 288 -4.07 27.68 -5.76
N GLY A 289 -3.08 28.45 -6.22
CA GLY A 289 -2.56 28.31 -7.59
C GLY A 289 -3.49 28.81 -8.70
N GLY A 290 -4.67 29.36 -8.36
CA GLY A 290 -5.66 29.82 -9.33
C GLY A 290 -6.36 28.70 -10.09
N THR A 291 -6.34 27.46 -9.58
CA THR A 291 -6.84 26.25 -10.24
C THR A 291 -7.60 25.35 -9.27
N TYR A 292 -8.58 24.60 -9.77
CA TYR A 292 -9.13 23.46 -9.05
C TYR A 292 -8.25 22.23 -9.23
N GLN A 293 -8.20 21.39 -8.20
CA GLN A 293 -7.43 20.14 -8.19
C GLN A 293 -8.38 18.95 -8.39
N VAL A 294 -8.32 18.33 -9.56
CA VAL A 294 -9.19 17.20 -9.92
C VAL A 294 -8.45 15.89 -9.69
N THR A 295 -9.06 14.97 -8.96
CA THR A 295 -8.52 13.61 -8.74
C THR A 295 -9.50 12.55 -9.20
N ALA A 296 -8.97 11.41 -9.61
CA ALA A 296 -9.75 10.24 -10.02
C ALA A 296 -9.38 9.04 -9.16
N THR A 297 -10.39 8.35 -8.63
CA THR A 297 -10.23 7.17 -7.78
C THR A 297 -10.93 5.98 -8.43
N THR A 298 -10.15 5.00 -8.88
CA THR A 298 -10.66 3.74 -9.42
C THR A 298 -10.84 2.71 -8.32
N THR A 299 -11.96 1.98 -8.39
CA THR A 299 -12.24 0.81 -7.55
C THR A 299 -12.13 -0.44 -8.39
N TRP A 300 -11.20 -1.32 -8.04
CA TRP A 300 -10.98 -2.60 -8.70
C TRP A 300 -11.62 -3.73 -7.92
N GLN A 301 -12.31 -4.61 -8.65
CA GLN A 301 -12.76 -5.90 -8.16
C GLN A 301 -11.84 -6.99 -8.69
N VAL A 302 -11.36 -7.84 -7.79
CA VAL A 302 -10.50 -8.97 -8.13
C VAL A 302 -11.22 -10.27 -7.80
N THR A 303 -11.57 -11.03 -8.82
CA THR A 303 -12.16 -12.36 -8.67
C THR A 303 -11.10 -13.43 -8.87
N TRP A 304 -11.30 -14.59 -8.27
CA TRP A 304 -10.36 -15.70 -8.39
C TRP A 304 -11.05 -17.05 -8.49
N THR A 305 -10.38 -17.99 -9.14
CA THR A 305 -10.79 -19.40 -9.25
C THR A 305 -9.60 -20.30 -8.96
N GLY A 306 -9.85 -21.41 -8.25
CA GLY A 306 -8.81 -22.35 -7.84
C GLY A 306 -9.41 -23.70 -7.44
N GLY A 307 -9.07 -24.76 -8.16
CA GLY A 307 -9.75 -26.05 -8.01
C GLY A 307 -11.25 -25.91 -8.27
N SER A 308 -12.08 -26.42 -7.36
CA SER A 308 -13.55 -26.26 -7.38
C SER A 308 -14.04 -24.98 -6.69
N ARG A 309 -13.13 -24.15 -6.16
CA ARG A 309 -13.46 -22.96 -5.36
C ARG A 309 -13.29 -21.68 -6.18
N ARG A 310 -14.08 -20.67 -5.82
CA ARG A 310 -14.05 -19.32 -6.40
C ARG A 310 -14.29 -18.30 -5.30
N GLY A 311 -13.88 -17.07 -5.52
CA GLY A 311 -14.14 -15.99 -4.58
C GLY A 311 -13.72 -14.63 -5.12
N THR A 312 -13.79 -13.62 -4.24
CA THR A 312 -13.41 -12.24 -4.53
C THR A 312 -12.47 -11.77 -3.44
N LEU A 313 -11.43 -11.02 -3.80
CA LEU A 313 -10.56 -10.34 -2.83
C LEU A 313 -11.15 -8.98 -2.44
N PRO A 314 -10.72 -8.38 -1.32
CA PRO A 314 -11.09 -7.01 -0.98
C PRO A 314 -10.85 -6.04 -2.14
N LEU A 315 -11.68 -4.99 -2.21
CA LEU A 315 -11.58 -3.98 -3.26
C LEU A 315 -10.21 -3.30 -3.24
N GLN A 316 -9.63 -3.05 -4.41
CA GLN A 316 -8.37 -2.31 -4.52
C GLN A 316 -8.67 -0.89 -5.00
N ILE A 317 -8.17 0.10 -4.27
CA ILE A 317 -8.39 1.51 -4.56
C ILE A 317 -7.12 2.12 -5.14
N ARG A 318 -7.22 2.84 -6.25
CA ARG A 318 -6.11 3.59 -6.84
C ARG A 318 -6.56 4.99 -7.17
N THR A 319 -5.89 5.97 -6.57
CA THR A 319 -6.16 7.40 -6.74
C THR A 319 -5.05 8.01 -7.59
N SER A 320 -5.41 8.85 -8.54
CA SER A 320 -4.46 9.59 -9.36
C SER A 320 -3.76 10.70 -8.58
N ASP A 321 -2.66 11.18 -9.12
CA ASP A 321 -2.19 12.52 -8.80
C ASP A 321 -3.25 13.58 -9.17
N PRO A 322 -3.28 14.72 -8.48
CA PRO A 322 -4.14 15.84 -8.85
C PRO A 322 -3.81 16.36 -10.24
N ARG A 323 -4.85 16.68 -11.00
CA ARG A 323 -4.73 17.43 -12.26
C ARG A 323 -5.41 18.76 -12.13
N GLU A 324 -4.68 19.81 -12.49
CA GLU A 324 -5.16 21.17 -12.42
C GLU A 324 -6.13 21.48 -13.56
N ILE A 325 -7.19 22.21 -13.23
CA ILE A 325 -8.07 22.86 -14.20
C ILE A 325 -8.30 24.32 -13.77
N ARG A 326 -8.10 25.22 -14.73
CA ARG A 326 -8.41 26.64 -14.57
C ARG A 326 -9.83 26.90 -15.04
N ILE A 327 -10.62 27.62 -14.25
CA ILE A 327 -11.98 28.05 -14.58
C ILE A 327 -12.06 29.57 -14.48
N ASP A 328 -12.33 30.22 -15.59
CA ASP A 328 -12.55 31.66 -15.67
C ASP A 328 -14.05 31.98 -15.79
N GLU A 329 -14.41 33.24 -15.55
CA GLU A 329 -15.77 33.74 -15.69
C GLU A 329 -15.81 34.68 -16.89
N LEU A 330 -16.82 34.52 -17.76
CA LEU A 330 -16.99 35.39 -18.91
C LEU A 330 -17.56 36.73 -18.43
N GLN A 331 -16.78 37.80 -18.57
CA GLN A 331 -17.23 39.17 -18.28
C GLN A 331 -17.55 39.86 -19.61
N VAL A 332 -18.79 40.30 -19.78
CA VAL A 332 -19.18 41.15 -20.92
C VAL A 332 -19.09 42.60 -20.47
N VAL A 333 -18.21 43.37 -21.10
CA VAL A 333 -18.20 44.82 -20.96
C VAL A 333 -19.15 45.37 -22.03
N THR A 334 -20.30 45.88 -21.61
CA THR A 334 -21.16 46.68 -22.50
C THR A 334 -20.65 48.12 -22.45
N GLU A 335 -20.13 48.62 -23.56
CA GLU A 335 -19.85 50.04 -23.79
C GLU A 335 -21.12 50.83 -24.09
#